data_AF-A0A3C0AIS1-F1
#
_entry.id   AF-A0A3C0AIS1-F1
#
_cell.length_a   1.000
_cell.length_b   1.000
_cell.length_c   1.000
_cell.angle_alpha   90.00
_cell.angle_beta   90.00
_cell.angle_gamma   90.00
#
_symmetry.space_group_name_H-M   'P 1'
#
loop_
_entity.id
_entity.type
_entity.pdbx_description
1 polymer ?
#
loop_
_entity_poly.entity_id
_entity_poly.type
_entity_poly.pdbx_seq_one_letter_code
_entity_poly.pdbx_strand_id
1 'polypeptide(L)'
;MAKKYPLTANQFDGLNVLTGWSINELPDSTWKDIPNLPRKENTISVMASGDCSSEILNGINSIVGIDVLVHETNPKPGEKPGNAYHMVIQKINDDKYPYLMHGPFNKQTVVPHHFEAEDLEIYFEQGTDDTIS
;
A
#
# COMPACT_ATOMS: atom_id res chain seq x y z
N MET A 1 15.56 4.74 -9.15
CA MET A 1 15.78 3.64 -8.18
C MET A 1 14.86 3.92 -7.00
N ALA A 2 14.04 2.96 -6.56
CA ALA A 2 13.11 3.18 -5.45
C ALA A 2 13.86 3.42 -4.14
N LYS A 3 13.30 4.27 -3.25
CA LYS A 3 13.88 4.45 -1.92
C LYS A 3 13.61 3.20 -1.08
N LYS A 4 14.47 2.98 -0.09
CA LYS A 4 14.46 1.81 0.79
C LYS A 4 14.43 2.28 2.23
N TYR A 5 13.51 1.74 3.02
CA TYR A 5 13.32 2.10 4.42
C TYR A 5 13.38 0.84 5.27
N PRO A 6 14.40 0.68 6.12
CA PRO A 6 14.48 -0.46 7.04
C PRO A 6 13.37 -0.36 8.09
N LEU A 7 12.72 -1.48 8.37
CA LEU A 7 11.66 -1.58 9.37
C LEU A 7 12.03 -2.60 10.45
N THR A 8 11.76 -2.24 11.69
CA THR A 8 11.82 -3.16 12.83
C THR A 8 10.63 -4.12 12.81
N ALA A 9 10.70 -5.22 13.57
CA ALA A 9 9.57 -6.14 13.73
C ALA A 9 8.30 -5.43 14.22
N ASN A 10 8.41 -4.58 15.25
CA ASN A 10 7.27 -3.83 15.79
C ASN A 10 6.60 -2.90 14.75
N GLN A 11 7.39 -2.30 13.85
CA GLN A 11 6.83 -1.45 12.78
C GLN A 11 6.11 -2.28 11.70
N PHE A 12 6.57 -3.50 11.47
CA PHE A 12 5.90 -4.45 10.58
C PHE A 12 4.64 -5.05 11.22
N ASP A 13 4.68 -5.37 12.51
CA ASP A 13 3.58 -6.01 13.24
C ASP A 13 2.27 -5.19 13.24
N GLY A 14 2.36 -3.87 13.03
CA GLY A 14 1.17 -3.04 12.79
C GLY A 14 0.34 -3.49 11.58
N LEU A 15 0.96 -4.22 10.64
CA LEU A 15 0.35 -4.78 9.43
C LEU A 15 -0.17 -6.21 9.62
N ASN A 16 -0.11 -6.78 10.84
CA ASN A 16 -0.59 -8.14 11.14
C ASN A 16 -2.12 -8.33 10.98
N VAL A 17 -2.85 -7.30 10.55
CA VAL A 17 -4.26 -7.38 10.19
C VAL A 17 -4.50 -8.03 8.81
N LEU A 18 -3.44 -8.21 8.01
CA LEU A 18 -3.55 -8.72 6.66
C LEU A 18 -3.60 -10.25 6.66
N THR A 19 -4.58 -10.80 5.95
CA THR A 19 -4.76 -12.24 5.74
C THR A 19 -4.93 -12.52 4.26
N GLY A 20 -3.99 -13.24 3.66
CA GLY A 20 -3.91 -13.42 2.21
C GLY A 20 -3.54 -12.16 1.43
N TRP A 21 -3.60 -12.28 0.11
CA TRP A 21 -3.42 -11.18 -0.84
C TRP A 21 -4.72 -10.42 -1.14
N SER A 22 -5.74 -10.57 -0.29
CA SER A 22 -6.93 -9.75 -0.32
C SER A 22 -6.61 -8.32 0.13
N ILE A 23 -7.10 -7.34 -0.60
CA ILE A 23 -6.85 -5.93 -0.31
C ILE A 23 -7.77 -5.48 0.81
N ASN A 24 -7.18 -4.93 1.86
CA ASN A 24 -7.87 -4.41 3.03
C ASN A 24 -7.47 -2.96 3.27
N GLU A 25 -8.42 -2.15 3.70
CA GLU A 25 -8.10 -0.82 4.21
C GLU A 25 -7.43 -0.93 5.57
N LEU A 26 -6.26 -0.29 5.72
CA LEU A 26 -5.59 -0.18 7.01
C LEU A 26 -6.28 0.92 7.85
N PRO A 27 -6.54 0.68 9.14
CA PRO A 27 -7.05 1.73 10.02
C PRO A 27 -6.09 2.91 10.14
N ASP A 28 -6.65 4.11 10.35
CA ASP A 28 -5.90 5.35 10.63
C ASP A 28 -4.85 5.20 11.74
N SER A 29 -5.18 4.49 12.81
CA SER A 29 -4.26 4.23 13.92
C SER A 29 -3.05 3.39 13.50
N THR A 30 -3.18 2.60 12.44
CA THR A 30 -2.13 1.72 11.93
C THR A 30 -1.24 2.46 10.93
N TRP A 31 -1.82 3.01 9.87
CA TRP A 31 -1.01 3.58 8.80
C TRP A 31 -0.32 4.88 9.20
N LYS A 32 -0.85 5.60 10.21
CA LYS A 32 -0.19 6.79 10.78
C LYS A 32 1.11 6.48 11.52
N ASP A 33 1.40 5.22 11.81
CA ASP A 33 2.69 4.82 12.40
C ASP A 33 3.67 4.26 11.37
N ILE A 34 3.23 4.04 10.12
CA ILE A 34 4.11 3.62 9.03
C ILE A 34 5.11 4.75 8.74
N PRO A 35 6.43 4.50 8.86
CA PRO A 35 7.44 5.51 8.63
C PRO A 35 7.59 5.79 7.14
N ASN A 36 7.83 7.06 6.77
CA ASN A 36 8.08 7.49 5.39
C ASN A 36 6.93 7.21 4.40
N LEU A 37 5.69 7.19 4.87
CA LEU A 37 4.51 7.17 4.01
C LEU A 37 4.47 8.44 3.13
N PRO A 38 4.30 8.32 1.80
CA PRO A 38 4.27 9.48 0.91
C PRO A 38 3.07 10.39 1.19
N ARG A 39 3.31 11.70 1.31
CA ARG A 39 2.28 12.75 1.48
C ARG A 39 1.25 12.43 2.56
N LYS A 40 1.76 12.02 3.73
CA LYS A 40 0.99 11.53 4.88
C LYS A 40 -0.14 12.47 5.32
N GLU A 41 0.07 13.78 5.19
CA GLU A 41 -0.88 14.84 5.49
C GLU A 41 -2.05 14.95 4.48
N ASN A 42 -1.91 14.36 3.30
CA ASN A 42 -2.94 14.33 2.25
C ASN A 42 -3.50 12.92 2.01
N THR A 43 -3.09 11.93 2.81
CA THR A 43 -3.56 10.55 2.69
C THR A 43 -5.06 10.48 2.96
N ILE A 44 -5.78 9.91 1.99
CA ILE A 44 -7.21 9.60 2.05
C ILE A 44 -7.39 8.24 2.71
N SER A 45 -6.64 7.25 2.23
CA SER A 45 -6.71 5.87 2.71
C SER A 45 -5.42 5.13 2.35
N VAL A 46 -5.17 4.02 3.05
CA VAL A 46 -4.05 3.11 2.79
C VAL A 46 -4.62 1.71 2.62
N MET A 47 -4.50 1.17 1.43
CA MET A 47 -4.96 -0.17 1.08
C MET A 47 -3.75 -1.12 1.10
N ALA A 48 -3.86 -2.28 1.72
CA ALA A 48 -2.75 -3.22 1.81
C ALA A 48 -3.20 -4.68 1.67
N SER A 49 -2.30 -5.54 1.22
CA SER A 49 -2.50 -6.98 1.10
C SER A 49 -1.19 -7.75 1.29
N GLY A 50 -1.28 -9.02 1.69
CA GLY A 50 -0.14 -9.90 1.90
C GLY A 50 -0.22 -10.68 3.23
N ASP A 51 0.51 -11.78 3.33
CA ASP A 51 0.39 -12.70 4.48
C ASP A 51 1.67 -13.49 4.77
N CYS A 52 2.83 -12.86 4.53
CA CYS A 52 4.14 -13.52 4.60
C CYS A 52 4.38 -14.62 3.55
N SER A 53 3.40 -14.99 2.73
CA SER A 53 3.68 -15.60 1.43
C SER A 53 4.31 -14.55 0.50
N SER A 54 5.12 -15.01 -0.46
CA SER A 54 5.95 -14.13 -1.26
C SER A 54 5.41 -13.97 -2.67
N GLU A 55 5.16 -12.73 -3.10
CA GLU A 55 4.78 -12.35 -4.46
C GLU A 55 5.80 -11.39 -5.07
N ILE A 56 5.95 -11.43 -6.40
CA ILE A 56 6.86 -10.51 -7.09
C ILE A 56 6.13 -9.23 -7.47
N LEU A 57 6.34 -8.19 -6.69
CA LEU A 57 5.80 -6.85 -6.92
C LEU A 57 6.95 -5.87 -7.19
N ASN A 58 6.85 -5.09 -8.26
CA ASN A 58 7.89 -4.17 -8.74
C ASN A 58 9.28 -4.83 -8.88
N GLY A 59 9.31 -6.12 -9.24
CA GLY A 59 10.54 -6.92 -9.34
C GLY A 59 11.18 -7.30 -8.01
N ILE A 60 10.47 -7.11 -6.89
CA ILE A 60 10.92 -7.39 -5.52
C ILE A 60 10.10 -8.56 -4.97
N ASN A 61 10.78 -9.52 -4.36
CA ASN A 61 10.13 -10.61 -3.62
C ASN A 61 9.50 -10.03 -2.34
N SER A 62 8.20 -9.79 -2.40
CA SER A 62 7.45 -8.96 -1.45
C SER A 62 6.49 -9.82 -0.66
N ILE A 63 6.32 -9.49 0.61
CA ILE A 63 5.39 -10.16 1.53
C ILE A 63 4.16 -9.31 1.85
N VAL A 64 4.21 -8.01 1.52
CA VAL A 64 3.11 -7.06 1.63
C VAL A 64 3.20 -6.07 0.46
N GLY A 65 2.06 -5.77 -0.15
CA GLY A 65 1.86 -4.62 -1.04
C GLY A 65 0.98 -3.57 -0.35
N ILE A 66 1.29 -2.29 -0.57
CA ILE A 66 0.58 -1.16 0.05
C ILE A 66 0.34 -0.09 -1.01
N ASP A 67 -0.92 0.29 -1.22
CA ASP A 67 -1.30 1.46 -1.99
C ASP A 67 -1.70 2.60 -1.06
N VAL A 68 -0.99 3.72 -1.18
CA VAL A 68 -1.26 4.96 -0.45
C VAL A 68 -2.03 5.87 -1.38
N LEU A 69 -3.30 6.08 -1.06
CA LEU A 69 -4.22 6.94 -1.79
C LEU A 69 -4.17 8.33 -1.17
N VAL A 70 -3.85 9.35 -1.96
CA VAL A 70 -3.72 10.72 -1.48
C VAL A 70 -4.53 11.68 -2.34
N HIS A 71 -4.95 12.79 -1.74
CA HIS A 71 -5.52 13.91 -2.47
C HIS A 71 -4.42 14.78 -3.08
N GLU A 72 -4.51 15.05 -4.38
CA GLU A 72 -3.64 16.01 -5.05
C GLU A 72 -4.13 17.45 -4.80
N THR A 73 -3.44 18.15 -3.91
CA THR A 73 -3.74 19.54 -3.55
C THR A 73 -3.42 20.56 -4.65
N ASN A 74 -2.54 20.22 -5.61
CA ASN A 74 -2.17 21.13 -6.69
C ASN A 74 -1.90 20.37 -8.01
N PRO A 75 -2.95 19.87 -8.69
CA PRO A 75 -2.80 19.07 -9.90
C PRO A 75 -2.31 19.93 -11.06
N LYS A 76 -1.41 19.40 -11.88
CA LYS A 76 -1.03 20.01 -13.16
C LYS A 76 -2.14 19.82 -14.19
N PRO A 77 -2.15 20.59 -15.29
CA PRO A 77 -3.10 20.38 -16.38
C PRO A 77 -3.09 18.92 -16.87
N GLY A 78 -4.24 18.27 -16.79
CA GLY A 78 -4.42 16.86 -17.18
C GLY A 78 -4.15 15.83 -16.07
N GLU A 79 -3.73 16.25 -14.87
CA GLU A 79 -3.68 15.38 -13.69
C GLU A 79 -5.05 15.33 -13.01
N LYS A 80 -5.41 14.14 -12.51
CA LYS A 80 -6.64 13.86 -11.77
C LYS A 80 -6.46 14.24 -10.28
N PRO A 81 -7.55 14.44 -9.50
CA PRO A 81 -7.47 14.93 -8.12
C PRO A 81 -6.92 13.92 -7.10
N GLY A 82 -6.74 12.66 -7.48
CA GLY A 82 -6.14 11.61 -6.65
C GLY A 82 -4.74 11.22 -7.10
N ASN A 83 -3.91 10.81 -6.16
CA ASN A 83 -2.58 10.27 -6.41
C ASN A 83 -2.37 8.95 -5.66
N ALA A 84 -2.00 7.88 -6.36
CA ALA A 84 -1.76 6.55 -5.79
C ALA A 84 -0.26 6.24 -5.80
N TYR A 85 0.28 5.84 -4.65
CA TYR A 85 1.66 5.39 -4.53
C TYR A 85 1.72 3.97 -4.02
N HIS A 86 2.42 3.10 -4.74
CA HIS A 86 2.65 1.74 -4.30
C HIS A 86 3.92 1.64 -3.47
N MET A 87 3.88 0.87 -2.40
CA MET A 87 5.01 0.46 -1.59
C MET A 87 4.97 -1.06 -1.45
N VAL A 88 6.13 -1.68 -1.33
CA VAL A 88 6.23 -3.13 -1.05
C VAL A 88 7.14 -3.38 0.12
N ILE A 89 6.85 -4.41 0.91
CA ILE A 89 7.72 -4.83 2.00
C ILE A 89 8.31 -6.19 1.66
N GLN A 90 9.64 -6.27 1.77
CA GLN A 90 10.40 -7.50 1.62
C GLN A 90 10.93 -7.93 2.99
N LYS A 91 10.90 -9.23 3.27
CA LYS A 91 11.65 -9.82 4.39
C LYS A 91 13.13 -9.98 4.01
N ILE A 92 14.03 -9.56 4.89
CA ILE A 92 15.48 -9.67 4.72
C ILE A 92 16.11 -10.39 5.92
N ASN A 93 17.37 -10.79 5.79
CA ASN A 93 18.12 -11.48 6.84
C ASN A 93 18.95 -10.46 7.66
N ASP A 94 18.28 -9.68 8.49
CA ASP A 94 18.89 -8.72 9.41
C ASP A 94 18.16 -8.77 10.77
N ASP A 95 18.91 -8.88 11.87
CA ASP A 95 18.35 -9.08 13.21
C ASP A 95 17.69 -7.82 13.78
N LYS A 96 18.13 -6.62 13.36
CA LYS A 96 17.63 -5.34 13.86
C LYS A 96 16.50 -4.81 12.99
N TYR A 97 16.60 -5.00 11.69
CA TYR A 97 15.65 -4.54 10.69
C TYR A 97 15.27 -5.68 9.74
N PRO A 98 14.47 -6.66 10.20
CA PRO A 98 14.15 -7.86 9.43
C PRO A 98 13.32 -7.59 8.17
N TYR A 99 12.86 -6.36 7.96
CA TYR A 99 12.04 -5.98 6.82
C TYR A 99 12.58 -4.72 6.13
N LEU A 100 12.35 -4.65 4.83
CA LEU A 100 12.74 -3.53 3.99
C LEU A 100 11.53 -3.08 3.16
N MET A 101 11.08 -1.84 3.39
CA MET A 101 10.04 -1.24 2.58
C MET A 101 10.65 -0.50 1.39
N HIS A 102 10.12 -0.74 0.19
CA HIS A 102 10.55 -0.12 -1.05
C HIS A 102 9.45 0.78 -1.61
N GLY A 103 9.83 1.94 -2.14
CA GLY A 103 8.91 2.86 -2.82
C GLY A 103 9.20 4.34 -2.48
N PRO A 104 8.27 5.26 -2.79
CA PRO A 104 7.05 5.02 -3.54
C PRO A 104 7.32 4.69 -5.01
N PHE A 105 6.52 3.78 -5.54
CA PHE A 105 6.37 3.51 -6.97
C PHE A 105 5.09 4.20 -7.47
N ASN A 106 5.10 4.62 -8.72
CA ASN A 106 3.91 5.14 -9.43
C ASN A 106 3.35 4.12 -10.43
N LYS A 107 3.69 2.84 -10.23
CA LYS A 107 3.32 1.71 -11.09
C LYS A 107 2.91 0.54 -10.20
N GLN A 108 2.09 -0.34 -10.75
CA GLN A 108 1.54 -1.51 -10.05
C GLN A 108 0.77 -1.17 -8.77
N THR A 109 0.30 0.07 -8.67
CA THR A 109 -0.89 0.39 -7.90
C THR A 109 -2.10 -0.29 -8.55
N VAL A 110 -3.14 -0.58 -7.76
CA VAL A 110 -4.40 -1.17 -8.23
C VAL A 110 -5.15 -0.17 -9.13
N VAL A 111 -5.08 1.11 -8.80
CA VAL A 111 -5.65 2.22 -9.59
C VAL A 111 -4.55 2.97 -10.36
N PRO A 112 -4.88 3.76 -11.40
CA PRO A 112 -3.91 4.63 -12.06
C PRO A 112 -3.22 5.59 -11.07
N HIS A 113 -1.96 5.95 -11.36
CA HIS A 113 -1.19 6.85 -10.48
C HIS A 113 -1.93 8.17 -10.21
N HIS A 114 -2.50 8.79 -11.24
CA HIS A 114 -3.45 9.88 -11.09
C HIS A 114 -4.85 9.32 -11.28
N PHE A 115 -5.73 9.44 -10.28
CA PHE A 115 -7.04 8.80 -10.27
C PHE A 115 -8.18 9.78 -9.92
N GLU A 116 -9.40 9.44 -10.34
CA GLU A 116 -10.66 10.08 -9.94
C GLU A 116 -11.41 9.17 -8.97
N ALA A 117 -12.48 9.66 -8.35
CA ALA A 117 -13.17 8.93 -7.29
C ALA A 117 -13.73 7.58 -7.78
N GLU A 118 -14.21 7.53 -9.03
CA GLU A 118 -14.76 6.35 -9.69
C GLU A 118 -13.72 5.23 -9.84
N ASP A 119 -12.44 5.59 -10.01
CA ASP A 119 -11.36 4.60 -10.11
C ASP A 119 -11.20 3.80 -8.79
N LEU A 120 -11.72 4.29 -7.66
CA LEU A 120 -11.59 3.65 -6.35
C LEU A 120 -12.56 2.49 -6.13
N GLU A 121 -13.58 2.31 -6.98
CA GLU A 121 -14.59 1.25 -6.86
C GLU A 121 -13.95 -0.14 -6.77
N ILE A 122 -12.84 -0.36 -7.50
CA ILE A 122 -12.08 -1.62 -7.51
C ILE A 122 -11.58 -2.08 -6.13
N TYR A 123 -11.40 -1.17 -5.19
CA TYR A 123 -11.01 -1.52 -3.81
C TYR A 123 -12.17 -2.08 -2.99
N PHE A 124 -13.42 -1.81 -3.39
CA PHE A 124 -14.63 -2.16 -2.65
C PHE A 124 -15.46 -3.25 -3.35
N GLU A 125 -15.16 -3.56 -4.61
CA GLU A 125 -15.85 -4.60 -5.39
C GLU A 125 -15.59 -6.03 -4.91
N GLN A 126 -14.55 -6.29 -4.11
CA GLN A 126 -14.21 -7.65 -3.65
C GLN A 126 -15.07 -8.18 -2.47
N GLY A 127 -16.27 -7.63 -2.27
CA GLY A 127 -17.17 -7.96 -1.14
C GLY A 127 -18.47 -8.70 -1.49
N THR A 128 -18.76 -8.98 -2.76
CA THR A 128 -19.97 -9.72 -3.16
C THR A 128 -19.63 -11.08 -3.73
N ASP A 129 -19.06 -11.96 -2.90
CA ASP A 129 -19.23 -13.39 -3.12
C ASP A 129 -20.63 -13.73 -2.59
N ASP A 130 -21.56 -13.87 -3.52
CA ASP A 130 -22.95 -14.25 -3.29
C ASP A 130 -23.01 -15.56 -2.50
N THR A 131 -23.22 -15.48 -1.19
CA THR A 131 -24.03 -16.49 -0.51
C THR A 131 -25.48 -16.31 -0.95
N ILE A 132 -25.81 -16.85 -2.12
CA ILE A 132 -27.18 -17.17 -2.51
C ILE A 132 -27.33 -18.69 -2.39
N SER A 133 -27.90 -19.06 -1.24
CA SER A 133 -28.78 -20.21 -0.92
C SER A 133 -28.62 -21.53 -1.69
#